data_AF-A0A7V1ST18-F1
#
_entry.id   AF-A0A7V1ST18-F1
#
_cell.length_a   1.000
_cell.length_b   1.000
_cell.length_c   1.000
_cell.angle_alpha   90.00
_cell.angle_beta   90.00
_cell.angle_gamma   90.00
#
_symmetry.space_group_name_H-M   'P 1'
#
loop_
_entity.id
_entity.type
_entity.pdbx_description
1 polymer ?
#
loop_
_entity_poly.entity_id
_entity_poly.type
_entity_poly.pdbx_seq_one_letter_code
_entity_poly.pdbx_strand_id
1 'polypeptide(L)' 'MPWYNGDYPLSYKNQPKHIREKATEIANEVLKTSHNEGEAIATGLKQARIHFEHHPDEIPKRHEK' A
#
# COMPACT_ATOMS: atom_id res chain seq x y z
N MET A 1 -0.07 -7.88 -12.36
CA MET A 1 -1.56 -7.78 -12.42
C MET A 1 -2.04 -6.71 -11.44
N PRO A 2 -3.11 -5.95 -11.69
CA PRO A 2 -3.60 -4.97 -10.71
C PRO A 2 -4.11 -5.70 -9.46
N TRP A 3 -3.43 -5.50 -8.34
CA TRP A 3 -3.79 -6.08 -7.05
C TRP A 3 -5.13 -5.49 -6.60
N TYR A 4 -6.09 -6.35 -6.26
CA TYR A 4 -7.45 -5.95 -5.92
C TYR A 4 -7.82 -6.43 -4.52
N ASN A 5 -8.28 -5.50 -3.67
CA ASN A 5 -9.00 -5.70 -2.39
C ASN A 5 -8.77 -7.05 -1.66
N GLY A 6 -7.52 -7.40 -1.37
CA GLY A 6 -7.19 -8.64 -0.64
C GLY A 6 -6.03 -9.43 -1.22
N ASP A 7 -5.79 -9.29 -2.52
CA ASP A 7 -4.64 -9.91 -3.18
C ASP A 7 -3.46 -8.93 -3.13
N TYR A 8 -2.47 -9.23 -2.29
CA TYR A 8 -1.32 -8.37 -2.06
C TYR A 8 -0.02 -9.14 -2.31
N PRO A 9 1.04 -8.48 -2.80
CA PRO A 9 2.35 -9.11 -2.85
C PRO A 9 2.78 -9.57 -1.46
N LEU A 10 3.55 -10.67 -1.39
CA LEU A 10 3.97 -11.27 -0.12
C LEU A 10 4.64 -10.25 0.82
N SER A 11 5.35 -9.27 0.25
CA SER A 11 6.00 -8.15 0.95
C SER A 11 5.03 -7.27 1.77
N TYR A 12 3.75 -7.20 1.39
CA TYR A 12 2.74 -6.39 2.07
C TYR A 12 1.99 -7.18 3.14
N LYS A 13 2.14 -8.50 3.19
CA LYS A 13 1.39 -9.39 4.09
C LYS A 13 1.70 -9.11 5.57
N ASN A 14 2.90 -8.61 5.87
CA ASN A 14 3.34 -8.25 7.22
C ASN A 14 2.98 -6.80 7.61
N GLN A 15 2.39 -6.03 6.69
CA GLN A 15 2.05 -4.62 6.92
C GLN A 15 0.61 -4.49 7.43
N PRO A 16 0.29 -3.44 8.20
CA PRO A 16 -1.07 -3.24 8.69
C PRO A 16 -2.05 -2.98 7.54
N LYS A 17 -3.32 -3.30 7.76
CA LYS A 17 -4.36 -3.33 6.71
C LYS A 17 -4.47 -2.02 5.92
N HIS A 18 -4.39 -0.88 6.60
CA HIS A 18 -4.47 0.44 5.97
C HIS A 18 -3.26 0.74 5.07
N ILE A 19 -2.04 0.33 5.48
CA ILE A 19 -0.82 0.49 4.68
C ILE A 19 -0.90 -0.33 3.40
N ARG A 20 -1.29 -1.60 3.48
CA ARG A 20 -1.36 -2.49 2.30
C ARG A 20 -2.42 -2.04 1.29
N GLU A 21 -3.58 -1.56 1.76
CA GLU A 21 -4.65 -1.02 0.91
C GLU A 21 -4.16 0.22 0.14
N LYS A 22 -3.56 1.18 0.85
CA LYS A 22 -3.01 2.39 0.24
C LYS A 22 -1.80 2.10 -0.67
N ALA A 23 -0.91 1.20 -0.26
CA ALA A 23 0.26 0.81 -1.05
C ALA A 23 -0.14 0.19 -2.37
N THR A 24 -1.22 -0.59 -2.38
CA THR A 24 -1.76 -1.24 -3.57
C THR A 24 -2.38 -0.26 -4.55
N GLU A 25 -3.12 0.71 -4.04
CA GLU A 25 -3.66 1.82 -4.85
C GLU A 25 -2.53 2.55 -5.58
N ILE A 26 -1.48 2.93 -4.86
CA ILE A 26 -0.32 3.64 -5.42
C ILE A 26 0.48 2.73 -6.37
N ALA A 27 0.70 1.48 -5.99
CA ALA A 27 1.42 0.52 -6.83
C ALA A 27 0.68 0.26 -8.15
N ASN A 28 -0.65 0.18 -8.14
CA ASN A 28 -1.46 0.02 -9.36
C ASN A 28 -1.29 1.22 -10.31
N GLU A 29 -1.24 2.45 -9.78
CA GLU A 29 -0.99 3.65 -10.59
C GLU A 29 0.43 3.70 -11.16
N VAL A 30 1.43 3.35 -10.35
CA VAL A 30 2.82 3.24 -10.80
C VAL A 30 2.97 2.13 -11.84
N LEU A 31 2.29 1.00 -11.66
CA LEU A 31 2.32 -0.12 -12.60
C LEU A 31 1.80 0.27 -13.98
N LYS A 32 0.72 1.07 -14.04
CA LYS A 32 0.16 1.58 -15.30
C LYS A 32 1.17 2.43 -16.08
N THR A 33 2.01 3.18 -15.37
CA THR A 33 3.01 4.06 -15.98
C THR A 33 4.32 3.32 -16.29
N SER A 34 4.92 2.70 -15.28
CA SER A 34 6.27 2.17 -15.32
C SER A 34 6.36 0.75 -15.89
N HIS A 35 5.26 -0.01 -15.91
CA HIS A 35 5.21 -1.44 -16.25
C HIS A 35 6.17 -2.34 -15.44
N ASN A 36 6.77 -1.81 -14.37
CA ASN A 36 7.72 -2.54 -13.52
C ASN A 36 7.05 -2.93 -12.20
N GLU A 37 6.72 -4.21 -12.04
CA GLU A 37 6.08 -4.73 -10.81
C GLU A 37 6.96 -4.55 -9.58
N GLY A 38 8.28 -4.80 -9.67
CA GLY A 38 9.18 -4.67 -8.52
C GLY A 38 9.26 -3.23 -8.00
N GLU A 39 9.40 -2.27 -8.93
CA GLU A 39 9.41 -0.85 -8.57
C GLU A 39 8.06 -0.35 -8.09
N ALA A 40 6.96 -0.80 -8.70
CA ALA A 40 5.61 -0.46 -8.25
C ALA A 40 5.36 -0.92 -6.81
N ILE A 41 5.78 -2.14 -6.47
CA ILE A 41 5.62 -2.70 -5.12
C ILE A 41 6.45 -1.89 -4.10
N ALA A 42 7.73 -1.62 -4.40
CA ALA A 42 8.59 -0.88 -3.50
C ALA A 42 8.11 0.58 -3.31
N THR A 43 7.75 1.23 -4.40
CA THR A 43 7.27 2.61 -4.42
C THR A 43 5.93 2.74 -3.70
N GLY A 44 4.97 1.85 -3.99
CA GLY A 44 3.66 1.85 -3.35
C GLY A 44 3.76 1.74 -1.83
N LEU A 45 4.60 0.83 -1.33
CA LEU A 45 4.79 0.68 0.11
C LEU A 45 5.46 1.89 0.76
N LYS A 46 6.50 2.44 0.11
CA LYS A 46 7.20 3.62 0.60
C LYS A 46 6.27 4.83 0.70
N GLN A 47 5.51 5.09 -0.37
CA GLN A 47 4.56 6.21 -0.42
C GLN A 47 3.40 6.03 0.57
N ALA A 48 2.88 4.81 0.71
CA ALA A 48 1.84 4.54 1.71
C ALA A 48 2.33 4.85 3.13
N ARG A 49 3.55 4.43 3.50
CA ARG A 49 4.11 4.75 4.82
C ARG A 49 4.25 6.26 5.03
N ILE A 50 4.82 6.96 4.06
CA ILE A 50 4.98 8.42 4.10
C ILE A 50 3.63 9.12 4.22
N HIS A 51 2.60 8.64 3.51
CA HIS A 51 1.24 9.19 3.59
C HIS A 51 0.72 9.14 5.03
N PHE A 52 0.75 7.98 5.68
CA PHE A 52 0.28 7.85 7.06
C PHE A 52 1.22 8.48 8.10
N GLU A 53 2.51 8.65 7.81
CA GLU A 53 3.42 9.42 8.65
C GLU A 53 3.03 10.91 8.69
N HIS A 54 2.59 11.48 7.56
CA HIS A 54 2.11 12.87 7.50
C HIS A 54 0.63 13.01 7.84
N HIS A 55 -0.16 11.96 7.66
CA HIS A 55 -1.59 11.89 7.95
C HIS A 55 -1.90 10.83 9.02
N PRO A 56 -1.39 10.98 10.26
CA PRO A 56 -1.62 10.01 11.32
C PRO A 56 -3.09 9.89 11.72
N ASP A 57 -3.90 10.92 11.47
CA ASP A 57 -5.36 10.92 11.71
C ASP A 57 -6.13 9.96 10.79
N GLU A 58 -5.61 9.65 9.60
CA GLU A 58 -6.21 8.69 8.68
C GLU A 58 -5.86 7.24 9.01
N ILE A 59 -4.92 7.02 9.93
CA ILE A 59 -4.64 5.67 10.43
C ILE A 59 -5.90 5.22 11.17
N PRO A 60 -6.62 4.18 10.69
CA PRO A 60 -7.78 3.69 11.40
C PRO A 60 -7.28 3.24 12.77
N LYS A 61 -7.63 4.01 13.81
CA LYS A 61 -7.37 3.65 15.19
C LYS A 61 -7.98 2.27 15.35
N ARG A 62 -7.11 1.27 15.54
CA ARG A 62 -7.53 -0.09 15.82
C ARG A 62 -8.42 0.03 17.06
N HIS A 63 -9.73 -0.04 16.87
CA HIS A 63 -10.67 -0.16 17.97
C HIS A 63 -10.35 -1.50 18.62
N GLU A 64 -9.49 -1.44 19.64
CA GLU A 64 -9.31 -2.50 20.61
C GLU A 64 -10.68 -2.69 21.26
N LYS A 65 -11.29 -3.85 21.03
CA LYS A 65 -12.44 -4.35 21.77
C LYS A 65 -11.95 -5.52 22.61
#